data_AF-A0A7V9E407-F1
#
_entry.id   AF-A0A7V9E407-F1
#
_cell.length_a   1.000
_cell.length_b   1.000
_cell.length_c   1.000
_cell.angle_alpha   90.00
_cell.angle_beta   90.00
_cell.angle_gamma   90.00
#
_symmetry.space_group_name_H-M   'P 1'
#
loop_
_entity.id
_entity.type
_entity.pdbx_description
1 polymer ?
#
loop_
_entity_poly.entity_id
_entity_poly.type
_entity_poly.pdbx_seq_one_letter_code
_entity_poly.pdbx_strand_id
1 'polypeptide(L)'
;MFVSVGRDPLVAEPFLSGHAPTEHAVSRYHVRWYAVTLLFLAFDMEMVFMYPWALVVADIGLSAVVEMFGFLAVLLVGVLYAWREGALRWT
;
A
#
# COMPACT_ATOMS: atom_id res chain seq x y z
N MET A 1 -14.78 -36.72 -29.04
CA MET A 1 -13.38 -36.33 -28.76
C MET A 1 -13.10 -36.75 -27.33
N PHE A 2 -12.33 -37.81 -27.11
CA PHE A 2 -12.09 -38.38 -25.78
C PHE A 2 -10.74 -37.88 -25.26
N VAL A 3 -10.73 -37.14 -24.16
CA VAL A 3 -9.52 -36.74 -23.44
C VAL A 3 -9.14 -37.90 -22.52
N SER A 4 -7.99 -38.53 -22.77
CA SER A 4 -7.41 -39.52 -21.87
C SER A 4 -6.65 -38.81 -20.75
N VAL A 5 -7.03 -39.05 -19.49
CA VAL A 5 -6.30 -38.53 -18.33
C VAL A 5 -5.08 -39.44 -18.08
N GLY A 6 -3.88 -38.92 -18.33
CA GLY A 6 -2.62 -39.57 -17.95
C GLY A 6 -2.45 -39.58 -16.43
N ARG A 7 -1.74 -40.57 -15.90
CA ARG A 7 -1.45 -40.70 -14.46
C ARG A 7 -0.25 -39.88 -14.00
N ASP A 8 0.48 -39.28 -14.92
CA ASP A 8 1.67 -38.51 -14.61
C ASP A 8 1.28 -37.16 -13.99
N PRO A 9 1.99 -36.70 -12.94
CA PRO A 9 1.73 -35.41 -12.33
C PRO A 9 1.95 -34.31 -13.37
N LEU A 10 0.93 -33.47 -13.57
CA LEU A 10 1.06 -32.29 -14.41
C LEU A 10 2.00 -31.31 -13.72
N VAL A 11 3.16 -31.06 -14.33
CA VAL A 11 4.05 -29.99 -13.90
C VAL A 11 3.38 -28.66 -14.25
N ALA A 12 2.91 -27.95 -13.22
CA ALA A 12 2.27 -26.65 -13.38
C ALA A 12 3.35 -25.58 -13.53
N GLU A 13 3.73 -25.31 -14.78
CA GLU A 13 4.64 -24.22 -15.13
C GLU A 13 3.92 -22.85 -15.03
N PRO A 14 4.65 -21.76 -14.75
CA PRO A 14 4.07 -20.42 -14.79
C PRO A 14 3.34 -20.13 -16.10
N PHE A 15 2.17 -19.50 -16.00
CA PHE A 15 1.34 -19.17 -17.16
C PHE A 15 1.97 -18.02 -17.97
N LEU A 16 2.92 -18.37 -18.83
CA LEU A 16 3.64 -17.46 -19.72
C LEU A 16 3.38 -17.82 -21.21
N SER A 17 2.17 -18.31 -21.52
CA SER A 17 1.81 -18.75 -22.88
C SER A 17 2.77 -19.79 -23.48
N GLY A 18 3.39 -20.63 -22.63
CA GLY A 18 4.36 -21.66 -23.03
C GLY A 18 5.83 -21.22 -23.00
N HIS A 19 6.12 -19.97 -22.63
CA HIS A 19 7.50 -19.49 -22.45
C HIS A 19 8.06 -19.85 -21.07
N ALA A 20 9.35 -20.17 -21.00
CA ALA A 20 10.04 -20.30 -19.73
C ALA A 20 10.19 -18.92 -19.06
N PRO A 21 10.10 -18.82 -17.72
CA PRO A 21 10.33 -17.57 -17.00
C PRO A 21 11.71 -17.00 -17.29
N THR A 22 11.75 -15.75 -17.77
CA THR A 22 13.00 -15.04 -18.07
C THR A 22 13.54 -14.25 -16.87
N GLU A 23 12.68 -13.91 -15.91
CA GLU A 23 13.04 -13.17 -14.70
C GLU A 23 12.87 -14.03 -13.43
N HIS A 24 13.64 -13.67 -12.39
CA HIS A 24 13.47 -14.24 -11.06
C HIS A 24 12.16 -13.77 -10.42
N ALA A 25 11.53 -14.65 -9.63
CA ALA A 25 10.26 -14.39 -8.94
C ALA A 25 10.27 -13.17 -8.00
N VAL A 26 11.46 -12.72 -7.58
CA VAL A 26 11.67 -11.58 -6.67
C VAL A 26 12.45 -10.43 -7.32
N SER A 27 12.32 -10.29 -8.65
CA SER A 27 12.92 -9.18 -9.40
C SER A 27 12.51 -7.83 -8.82
N ARG A 28 13.38 -6.83 -8.96
CA ARG A 28 13.14 -5.49 -8.39
C ARG A 28 12.16 -4.73 -9.27
N TYR A 29 11.02 -4.39 -8.71
CA TYR A 29 10.03 -3.54 -9.36
C TYR A 29 10.37 -2.05 -9.19
N HIS A 30 9.75 -1.20 -10.01
CA HIS A 30 9.96 0.24 -9.96
C HIS A 30 9.73 0.84 -8.57
N VAL A 31 10.62 1.77 -8.18
CA VAL A 31 10.63 2.43 -6.86
C VAL A 31 9.30 3.11 -6.48
N ARG A 32 8.47 3.46 -7.47
CA ARG A 32 7.17 4.14 -7.27
C ARG A 32 6.27 3.43 -6.26
N TRP A 33 6.30 2.10 -6.21
CA TRP A 33 5.46 1.32 -5.30
C TRP A 33 5.83 1.51 -3.83
N TYR A 34 7.12 1.75 -3.53
CA TYR A 34 7.57 1.98 -2.16
C TYR A 34 6.99 3.26 -1.57
N ALA A 35 6.98 4.35 -2.35
CA ALA A 35 6.44 5.63 -1.88
C ALA A 35 4.93 5.53 -1.58
N VAL A 36 4.17 4.86 -2.45
CA VAL A 36 2.73 4.63 -2.24
C VAL A 36 2.49 3.76 -1.00
N THR A 37 3.26 2.68 -0.80
CA THR A 37 3.12 1.82 0.38
C THR A 37 3.49 2.52 1.67
N LEU A 38 4.58 3.30 1.68
CA LEU A 38 5.00 4.06 2.87
C LEU A 38 3.98 5.15 3.22
N LEU A 39 3.42 5.82 2.22
CA LEU A 39 2.36 6.80 2.42
C LEU A 39 1.09 6.14 3.00
N PHE A 40 0.67 5.01 2.42
CA PHE A 40 -0.46 4.23 2.93
C PHE A 40 -0.24 3.78 4.38
N LEU A 41 0.95 3.25 4.70
CA LEU A 41 1.29 2.81 6.05
C LEU A 41 1.26 3.97 7.06
N ALA A 42 1.77 5.15 6.68
CA ALA A 42 1.74 6.33 7.53
C ALA A 42 0.30 6.77 7.84
N PHE A 43 -0.57 6.77 6.83
CA PHE A 43 -2.00 7.07 7.00
C PHE A 43 -2.77 6.00 7.78
N ASP A 44 -2.46 4.72 7.59
CA ASP A 44 -3.09 3.64 8.36
C ASP A 44 -2.76 3.76 9.85
N MET A 45 -1.50 4.09 10.17
CA MET A 45 -1.07 4.35 11.54
C MET A 45 -1.75 5.60 12.14
N GLU A 46 -2.11 6.60 11.34
CA GLU A 46 -2.91 7.75 11.81
C GLU A 46 -4.28 7.31 12.32
N MET A 47 -4.97 6.42 11.60
CA MET A 47 -6.29 5.94 12.02
C MET A 47 -6.23 5.26 13.39
N VAL A 48 -5.12 4.55 13.67
CA VAL A 48 -4.87 3.97 15.00
C VAL A 48 -4.83 5.04 16.09
N PHE A 49 -4.25 6.22 15.84
CA PHE A 49 -4.23 7.35 16.79
C PHE A 49 -5.58 8.08 16.90
N MET A 50 -6.39 8.07 15.84
CA MET A 50 -7.72 8.68 15.85
C MET A 50 -8.69 7.96 16.79
N TYR A 51 -8.58 6.62 16.94
CA TYR A 51 -9.47 5.86 17.82
C TYR A 51 -9.46 6.31 19.29
N PRO A 52 -8.30 6.34 19.99
CA PRO A 52 -8.27 6.80 21.38
C PRO A 52 -8.61 8.29 21.49
N TRP A 53 -8.20 9.11 20.54
CA TRP A 53 -8.56 10.54 20.50
C TRP A 53 -10.07 10.76 20.46
N ALA A 54 -10.79 10.00 19.62
CA ALA A 54 -12.24 10.12 19.49
C ALA A 54 -13.00 9.78 20.80
N LEU A 55 -12.39 8.99 21.67
CA LEU A 55 -12.96 8.64 22.98
C LEU A 55 -12.77 9.75 24.02
N VAL A 56 -11.68 10.53 23.93
CA VAL A 56 -11.31 11.52 24.96
C VAL A 56 -11.56 12.98 24.54
N VAL A 57 -11.86 13.24 23.27
CA VAL A 57 -12.03 14.59 22.73
C VAL A 57 -13.13 15.39 23.44
N ALA A 58 -14.20 14.71 23.88
CA ALA A 58 -15.30 15.35 24.61
C ALA A 58 -14.87 15.85 26.00
N ASP A 59 -13.95 15.15 26.67
CA ASP A 59 -13.47 15.50 28.00
C ASP A 59 -12.35 16.55 27.97
N ILE A 60 -11.47 16.47 26.97
CA ILE A 60 -10.33 17.39 26.82
C ILE A 60 -10.76 18.71 26.14
N GLY A 61 -11.71 18.65 25.21
CA GLY A 61 -12.21 19.83 24.51
C GLY A 61 -11.28 20.34 23.40
N LEU A 62 -11.19 21.67 23.26
CA LEU A 62 -10.60 22.32 22.07
C LEU A 62 -9.11 22.00 21.85
N SER A 63 -8.32 21.80 22.91
CA SER A 63 -6.91 21.46 22.78
C SER A 63 -6.70 20.14 22.04
N ALA A 64 -7.47 19.11 22.36
CA ALA A 64 -7.42 17.82 21.66
C ALA A 64 -7.79 17.96 20.17
N VAL A 65 -8.72 18.87 19.83
CA VAL A 65 -9.06 19.15 18.43
C VAL A 65 -7.87 19.77 17.70
N VAL A 66 -7.23 20.79 18.28
CA VAL A 66 -6.07 21.46 17.67
C VAL A 66 -4.90 20.48 17.50
N GLU A 67 -4.62 19.65 18.49
CA GLU A 67 -3.55 18.64 18.42
C GLU A 67 -3.81 17.62 17.30
N MET A 68 -5.04 17.14 17.15
CA MET A 68 -5.40 16.19 16.08
C MET A 68 -5.29 16.82 14.70
N PHE A 69 -5.78 18.05 14.51
CA PHE A 69 -5.62 18.75 13.23
C PHE A 69 -4.16 19.09 12.94
N GLY A 70 -3.35 19.36 13.98
CA GLY A 70 -1.90 19.51 13.84
C GLY A 70 -1.23 18.23 13.35
N PHE A 71 -1.62 17.08 13.89
CA PHE A 71 -1.13 15.77 13.46
C PHE A 71 -1.50 15.47 12.00
N LEU A 72 -2.78 15.63 11.64
CA LEU A 72 -3.29 15.52 10.27
C LEU A 72 -2.52 16.44 9.29
N ALA A 73 -2.21 17.67 9.71
CA ALA A 73 -1.49 18.63 8.88
C ALA A 73 -0.06 18.15 8.54
N VAL A 74 0.63 17.52 9.49
CA VAL A 74 1.97 16.96 9.25
C VAL A 74 1.92 15.84 8.20
N LEU A 75 0.93 14.96 8.27
CA LEU A 75 0.74 13.89 7.27
C LEU A 75 0.36 14.46 5.90
N LEU A 76 -0.50 15.47 5.87
CA LEU A 76 -0.86 16.18 4.64
C LEU A 76 0.36 16.80 3.96
N VAL A 77 1.32 17.34 4.72
CA VAL A 77 2.60 17.83 4.17
C VAL A 77 3.38 16.69 3.50
N GLY A 78 3.41 15.50 4.11
CA GLY A 78 4.04 14.31 3.50
C GLY A 78 3.39 13.90 2.17
N VAL A 79 2.07 13.98 2.08
CA VAL A 79 1.31 13.72 0.82
C VAL A 79 1.66 14.74 -0.25
N LEU A 80 1.64 16.02 0.11
CA LEU A 80 1.93 17.12 -0.81
C LEU A 80 3.35 17.00 -1.36
N TYR A 81 4.30 16.58 -0.51
CA TYR A 81 5.66 16.28 -0.92
C TYR A 81 5.70 15.12 -1.94
N ALA A 82 5.08 13.99 -1.61
CA ALA A 82 5.04 12.82 -2.50
C ALA A 82 4.35 13.12 -3.84
N TRP A 83 3.31 13.95 -3.83
CA TRP A 83 2.66 14.45 -5.05
C TRP A 83 3.66 15.26 -5.89
N ARG A 84 4.36 16.22 -5.29
CA ARG A 84 5.35 17.05 -6.00
C ARG A 84 6.48 16.23 -6.62
N GLU A 85 6.91 15.14 -5.99
CA GLU A 85 7.90 14.23 -6.55
C GLU A 85 7.37 13.34 -7.68
N GLY A 86 6.07 13.39 -7.96
CA GLY A 86 5.44 12.59 -9.01
C GLY A 86 5.25 11.12 -8.62
N ALA A 87 5.37 10.77 -7.34
CA ALA A 87 5.15 9.41 -6.86
C ALA A 87 3.73 8.91 -7.16
N LEU A 88 2.77 9.83 -7.32
CA LEU A 88 1.37 9.56 -7.63
C LEU A 88 1.04 9.66 -9.13
N ARG A 89 2.04 9.82 -10.01
CA ARG A 89 1.83 10.00 -11.46
C ARG A 89 1.84 8.65 -12.18
N TRP A 90 0.77 8.37 -12.93
CA TRP A 90 0.53 7.08 -13.60
C TRP A 90 0.78 7.10 -15.12
N THR A 91 1.40 8.16 -15.61
CA THR A 91 1.83 8.31 -17.02
C THR A 91 3.27 7.89 -17.19
#